data_AF-A0A1J6K250-F1
#
_entry.id   AF-A0A1J6K250-F1
#
_cell.length_a   1.000
_cell.length_b   1.000
_cell.length_c   1.000
_cell.angle_alpha   90.00
_cell.angle_beta   90.00
_cell.angle_gamma   90.00
#
_symmetry.space_group_name_H-M   'P 1'
#
loop_
_entity.id
_entity.type
_entity.pdbx_description
1 polymer ?
#
loop_
_entity_poly.entity_id
_entity_poly.type
_entity_poly.pdbx_seq_one_letter_code
_entity_poly.pdbx_strand_id
1 'polypeptide(L)'
;GGITHHKQHLIGGFKNVVQCPLCPPEVREEVKAFVEKKNVTRTQMNYEASIFSNSSSGSSTARTVIKGPLNLYFSAKQQEKGEGDSGSGLEATKILRDRAVSTFAAWMYDEGLPFNCVNNKTFDKFIGAVGQYGQGMKPPSYHEVRVTLLKKEL
;
A
#
# COMPACT_ATOMS: atom_id res chain seq x y z
N GLY A 1 -3.37 22.94 -12.93
CA GLY A 1 -2.59 23.72 -13.91
C GLY A 1 -1.45 24.45 -13.22
N GLY A 2 -1.72 25.65 -12.69
CA GLY A 2 -0.72 26.64 -12.24
C GLY A 2 0.51 26.12 -11.50
N ILE A 3 0.35 25.45 -10.34
CA ILE A 3 1.49 25.06 -9.49
C ILE A 3 2.47 24.11 -10.20
N THR A 4 1.97 23.15 -10.99
CA THR A 4 2.82 22.22 -11.74
C THR A 4 3.56 22.95 -12.85
N HIS A 5 2.88 23.83 -13.58
CA HIS A 5 3.47 24.65 -14.63
C HIS A 5 4.52 25.63 -14.08
N HIS A 6 4.27 26.23 -12.92
CA HIS A 6 5.22 27.10 -12.24
C HIS A 6 6.49 26.35 -11.81
N LYS A 7 6.36 25.13 -11.28
CA LYS A 7 7.52 24.27 -10.98
C LYS A 7 8.33 23.93 -12.24
N GLN A 8 7.65 23.59 -13.34
CA GLN A 8 8.29 23.33 -14.63
C GLN A 8 8.99 24.58 -15.21
N HIS A 9 8.43 25.78 -15.00
CA HIS A 9 9.03 27.06 -15.37
C HIS A 9 10.31 27.37 -14.58
N LEU A 10 10.33 27.07 -13.28
CA LEU A 10 11.53 27.26 -12.45
C LEU A 10 12.67 26.31 -12.87
N ILE A 11 12.36 25.01 -12.99
CA ILE A 11 13.33 23.95 -13.34
C ILE A 11 13.84 24.14 -14.77
N GLY A 12 12.95 24.28 -15.76
CA GLY A 12 13.28 24.26 -17.18
C GLY A 12 13.34 22.85 -17.79
N GLY A 13 13.69 22.75 -19.08
CA GLY A 13 13.81 21.48 -19.80
C GLY A 13 12.50 20.87 -20.32
N PHE A 14 11.35 21.51 -20.10
CA PHE A 14 10.04 21.01 -20.55
C PHE A 14 9.64 21.65 -21.89
N LYS A 15 9.32 20.83 -22.91
CA LYS A 15 8.94 21.29 -24.26
C LYS A 15 7.78 22.30 -24.30
N ASN A 16 6.90 22.28 -23.30
CA ASN A 16 5.68 23.08 -23.24
C ASN A 16 5.77 24.27 -22.25
N VAL A 17 6.93 24.50 -21.63
CA VAL A 17 7.10 25.53 -20.58
C VAL A 17 8.42 26.25 -20.75
N VAL A 18 8.38 27.55 -21.04
CA VAL A 18 9.56 28.41 -21.10
C VAL A 18 10.22 28.46 -19.72
N GLN A 19 11.55 28.41 -19.65
CA GLN A 19 12.30 28.47 -18.40
C GLN A 19 12.36 29.91 -17.83
N CYS A 20 12.33 30.06 -16.51
CA CYS A 20 12.50 31.34 -15.84
C CYS A 20 13.91 31.90 -16.07
N PRO A 21 14.09 33.13 -16.60
CA PRO A 21 15.40 33.74 -16.77
C PRO A 21 15.99 34.25 -15.44
N LEU A 22 15.15 34.55 -14.45
CA LEU A 22 15.56 35.13 -13.16
C LEU A 22 15.89 34.08 -12.07
N CYS A 23 15.70 32.79 -12.34
CA CYS A 23 15.93 31.74 -11.34
C CYS A 23 17.41 31.31 -11.32
N PRO A 24 18.14 31.47 -10.19
CA PRO A 24 19.55 31.04 -10.07
C PRO A 24 19.70 29.52 -10.26
N PRO A 25 20.82 29.04 -10.82
CA PRO A 25 21.01 27.61 -11.14
C PRO A 25 20.89 26.69 -9.91
N GLU A 26 21.39 27.13 -8.75
CA GLU A 26 21.29 26.44 -7.46
C GLU A 26 19.82 26.16 -7.08
N VAL A 27 18.98 27.20 -7.09
CA VAL A 27 17.54 27.12 -6.80
C VAL A 27 16.80 26.20 -7.79
N ARG A 28 17.25 26.12 -9.06
CA ARG A 28 16.66 25.19 -10.04
C ARG A 28 16.88 23.75 -9.64
N GLU A 29 18.10 23.39 -9.24
CA GLU A 29 18.45 22.02 -8.86
C GLU A 29 17.82 21.64 -7.50
N GLU A 30 17.71 22.56 -6.54
CA GLU A 30 16.94 22.32 -5.30
C GLU A 30 15.46 22.01 -5.59
N VAL A 31 14.80 22.85 -6.40
CA VAL A 31 13.37 22.66 -6.75
C VAL A 31 13.18 21.37 -7.55
N LYS A 32 14.12 21.02 -8.42
CA LYS A 32 14.14 19.75 -9.18
C LYS A 32 14.29 18.55 -8.24
N ALA A 33 15.28 18.53 -7.37
CA ALA A 33 15.50 17.47 -6.38
C ALA A 33 14.28 17.29 -5.46
N PHE A 34 13.65 18.38 -5.02
CA PHE A 34 12.42 18.31 -4.23
C PHE A 34 11.24 17.69 -5.01
N VAL A 35 11.07 18.07 -6.29
CA VAL A 35 10.02 17.52 -7.16
C VAL A 35 10.26 16.05 -7.48
N GLU A 36 11.51 15.67 -7.77
CA GLU A 36 11.91 14.28 -8.00
C GLU A 36 11.70 13.43 -6.74
N LYS A 37 12.20 13.86 -5.57
CA LYS A 37 11.96 13.19 -4.28
C LYS A 37 10.47 12.99 -4.01
N LYS A 38 9.65 14.04 -4.18
CA LYS A 38 8.19 13.95 -3.98
C LYS A 38 7.49 13.08 -5.04
N ASN A 39 8.01 13.00 -6.26
CA ASN A 39 7.53 12.06 -7.27
C ASN A 39 7.89 10.62 -6.91
N VAL A 40 9.11 10.34 -6.44
CA VAL A 40 9.52 9.01 -5.97
C VAL A 40 8.63 8.56 -4.82
N THR A 41 8.43 9.37 -3.77
CA THR A 41 7.55 8.99 -2.66
C THR A 41 6.10 8.79 -3.10
N ARG A 42 5.59 9.61 -4.03
CA ARG A 42 4.25 9.44 -4.61
C ARG A 42 4.14 8.18 -5.46
N THR A 43 5.17 7.84 -6.25
CA THR A 43 5.21 6.60 -7.04
C THR A 43 5.31 5.38 -6.12
N GLN A 44 6.05 5.46 -5.01
CA GLN A 44 6.12 4.42 -4.00
C GLN A 44 4.77 4.20 -3.30
N MET A 45 4.11 5.26 -2.81
CA MET A 45 2.74 5.18 -2.28
C MET A 45 1.74 4.64 -3.31
N ASN A 46 1.86 5.07 -4.57
CA ASN A 46 1.01 4.58 -5.65
C ASN A 46 1.31 3.11 -6.00
N TYR A 47 2.56 2.65 -5.87
CA TYR A 47 2.94 1.26 -6.06
C TYR A 47 2.35 0.40 -4.94
N GLU A 48 2.54 0.80 -3.68
CA GLU A 48 1.92 0.16 -2.51
C GLU A 48 0.38 0.10 -2.62
N ALA A 49 -0.26 1.17 -3.12
CA ALA A 49 -1.70 1.20 -3.40
C ALA A 49 -2.11 0.40 -4.65
N SER A 50 -1.24 0.24 -5.65
CA SER A 50 -1.49 -0.60 -6.83
C SER A 50 -1.37 -2.09 -6.51
N ILE A 51 -0.46 -2.47 -5.63
CA ILE A 51 -0.35 -3.84 -5.09
C ILE A 51 -1.61 -4.22 -4.31
N PHE A 52 -2.23 -3.24 -3.62
CA PHE A 52 -3.54 -3.41 -2.98
C PHE A 52 -4.71 -3.44 -4.00
N SER A 53 -4.60 -2.71 -5.12
CA SER A 53 -5.65 -2.64 -6.16
C SER A 53 -5.64 -3.80 -7.17
N ASN A 54 -4.48 -4.44 -7.41
CA ASN A 54 -4.34 -5.50 -8.42
C ASN A 54 -4.98 -6.84 -8.01
N SER A 55 -5.57 -6.93 -6.83
CA SER A 55 -6.45 -8.04 -6.43
C SER A 55 -7.89 -7.91 -6.96
N SER A 56 -8.21 -6.86 -7.73
CA SER A 56 -9.51 -6.68 -8.39
C SER A 56 -9.37 -6.26 -9.86
N SER A 57 -9.74 -7.16 -10.77
CA SER A 57 -9.80 -6.91 -12.22
C SER A 57 -11.25 -6.91 -12.73
N GLY A 58 -11.70 -5.78 -13.30
CA GLY A 58 -13.01 -5.61 -13.95
C GLY A 58 -13.05 -4.31 -14.78
N SER A 59 -13.82 -4.29 -15.87
CA SER A 59 -13.67 -3.29 -16.97
C SER A 59 -15.05 -3.03 -17.65
N SER A 60 -15.34 -1.96 -18.42
CA SER A 60 -14.46 -1.08 -19.22
C SER A 60 -15.01 0.35 -19.46
N THR A 61 -14.16 1.21 -20.04
CA THR A 61 -14.52 2.35 -20.93
C THR A 61 -15.33 3.53 -20.35
N ALA A 62 -14.63 4.47 -19.71
CA ALA A 62 -14.91 5.92 -19.89
C ALA A 62 -13.66 6.75 -19.56
N ARG A 63 -13.33 7.74 -20.40
CA ARG A 63 -12.27 8.71 -20.08
C ARG A 63 -12.74 9.63 -18.95
N THR A 64 -12.36 9.32 -17.71
CA THR A 64 -12.57 10.21 -16.57
C THR A 64 -11.23 10.79 -16.10
N VAL A 65 -11.18 12.12 -16.04
CA VAL A 65 -9.98 12.87 -15.62
C VAL A 65 -9.70 12.57 -14.15
N ILE A 66 -8.54 11.99 -13.85
CA ILE A 66 -8.10 11.64 -12.50
C ILE A 66 -8.00 12.90 -11.63
N LYS A 67 -9.06 13.20 -10.87
CA LYS A 67 -9.15 14.32 -9.92
C LYS A 67 -9.15 13.81 -8.47
N GLY A 68 -7.96 13.40 -8.04
CA GLY A 68 -7.62 13.23 -6.63
C GLY A 68 -8.06 11.90 -5.98
N PRO A 69 -7.59 11.65 -4.74
CA PRO A 69 -7.76 10.38 -4.03
C PRO A 69 -9.19 10.11 -3.51
N LEU A 70 -10.11 11.07 -3.65
CA LEU A 70 -11.46 11.00 -3.08
C LEU A 70 -12.36 9.98 -3.80
N ASN A 71 -12.03 9.62 -5.05
CA ASN A 71 -12.92 8.83 -5.92
C ASN A 71 -12.73 7.31 -5.85
N LEU A 72 -11.82 6.78 -4.99
CA LEU A 72 -11.63 5.33 -4.86
C LEU A 72 -12.79 4.62 -4.14
N TYR A 73 -13.61 5.35 -3.37
CA TYR A 73 -14.63 4.74 -2.51
C TYR A 73 -15.92 4.30 -3.21
N PHE A 74 -16.11 4.63 -4.50
CA PHE A 74 -17.40 4.49 -5.19
C PHE A 74 -17.52 3.30 -6.15
N SER A 75 -16.40 2.68 -6.58
CA SER A 75 -16.40 1.63 -7.61
C SER A 75 -16.41 0.19 -7.08
N ALA A 76 -16.62 -0.02 -5.78
CA ALA A 76 -16.58 -1.35 -5.15
C ALA A 76 -17.87 -2.17 -5.39
N LYS A 77 -18.15 -2.56 -6.65
CA LYS A 77 -19.09 -3.65 -6.97
C LYS A 77 -18.67 -4.43 -8.23
N GLN A 78 -18.79 -5.77 -8.11
CA GLN A 78 -18.81 -6.84 -9.14
C GLN A 78 -17.47 -7.43 -9.64
N GLN A 79 -17.17 -8.67 -9.16
CA GLN A 79 -16.94 -9.95 -9.91
C GLN A 79 -15.91 -9.99 -11.09
N GLU A 80 -15.19 -11.09 -11.42
CA GLU A 80 -14.92 -12.42 -10.81
C GLU A 80 -13.73 -13.11 -11.56
N LYS A 81 -13.13 -14.15 -10.95
CA LYS A 81 -12.35 -15.30 -11.51
C LYS A 81 -11.35 -15.14 -12.69
N GLY A 82 -10.14 -15.71 -12.51
CA GLY A 82 -9.24 -16.15 -13.59
C GLY A 82 -7.96 -16.85 -13.07
N GLU A 83 -7.64 -18.05 -13.57
CA GLU A 83 -6.45 -18.84 -13.17
C GLU A 83 -5.21 -18.56 -14.04
N GLY A 84 -4.01 -18.70 -13.44
CA GLY A 84 -2.81 -19.20 -14.15
C GLY A 84 -1.63 -18.23 -14.40
N ASP A 85 -0.62 -18.26 -13.53
CA ASP A 85 0.81 -18.26 -13.90
C ASP A 85 1.64 -18.85 -12.73
N SER A 86 2.55 -19.77 -13.02
CA SER A 86 3.25 -20.60 -12.02
C SER A 86 4.75 -20.31 -11.88
N GLY A 87 5.28 -19.30 -12.57
CA GLY A 87 6.67 -18.86 -12.42
C GLY A 87 6.85 -17.66 -11.47
N SER A 88 6.01 -16.63 -11.62
CA SER A 88 6.15 -15.36 -10.90
C SER A 88 5.68 -15.37 -9.44
N GLY A 89 4.74 -16.27 -9.10
CA GLY A 89 4.10 -16.34 -7.78
C GLY A 89 5.03 -16.74 -6.63
N LEU A 90 6.11 -17.49 -6.88
CA LEU A 90 7.06 -17.92 -5.84
C LEU A 90 7.83 -16.75 -5.22
N GLU A 91 8.13 -15.71 -6.00
CA GLU A 91 8.85 -14.54 -5.48
C GLU A 91 7.88 -13.55 -4.82
N ALA A 92 6.70 -13.35 -5.42
CA ALA A 92 5.64 -12.54 -4.81
C ALA A 92 5.20 -13.08 -3.43
N THR A 93 5.07 -14.40 -3.27
CA THR A 93 4.71 -15.02 -1.99
C THR A 93 5.80 -14.90 -0.92
N LYS A 94 7.09 -14.96 -1.29
CA LYS A 94 8.19 -14.64 -0.37
C LYS A 94 8.14 -13.18 0.07
N ILE A 95 8.02 -12.23 -0.86
CA ILE A 95 7.97 -10.79 -0.54
C ILE A 95 6.80 -10.47 0.41
N LEU A 96 5.62 -11.07 0.18
CA LEU A 96 4.48 -10.93 1.09
C LEU A 96 4.74 -11.56 2.47
N ARG A 97 5.39 -12.73 2.52
CA ARG A 97 5.77 -13.40 3.76
C ARG A 97 6.78 -12.58 4.56
N ASP A 98 7.86 -12.11 3.94
CA ASP A 98 8.91 -11.33 4.59
C ASP A 98 8.35 -10.02 5.15
N ARG A 99 7.45 -9.37 4.41
CA ARG A 99 6.71 -8.20 4.91
C ARG A 99 5.86 -8.54 6.13
N ALA A 100 5.06 -9.61 6.07
CA ALA A 100 4.20 -10.03 7.17
C ALA A 100 4.99 -10.40 8.43
N VAL A 101 6.06 -11.18 8.27
CA VAL A 101 6.98 -11.59 9.36
C VAL A 101 7.67 -10.37 9.97
N SER A 102 8.15 -9.43 9.15
CA SER A 102 8.76 -8.18 9.63
C SER A 102 7.79 -7.34 10.45
N THR A 103 6.56 -7.13 9.96
CA THR A 103 5.53 -6.39 10.71
C THR A 103 5.10 -7.08 12.00
N PHE A 104 5.03 -8.42 11.99
CA PHE A 104 4.69 -9.20 13.18
C PHE A 104 5.81 -9.17 14.23
N ALA A 105 7.07 -9.27 13.80
CA ALA A 105 8.22 -9.16 14.67
C ALA A 105 8.30 -7.78 15.34
N ALA A 106 8.11 -6.69 14.58
CA ALA A 106 8.04 -5.33 15.14
C ALA A 106 6.96 -5.22 16.24
N TRP A 107 5.74 -5.69 15.96
CA TRP A 107 4.65 -5.71 16.94
C TRP A 107 4.97 -6.56 18.18
N MET A 108 5.67 -7.70 18.03
CA MET A 108 6.13 -8.47 19.20
C MET A 108 7.14 -7.71 20.07
N TYR A 109 8.03 -6.92 19.48
CA TYR A 109 8.96 -6.07 20.24
C TYR A 109 8.23 -4.94 20.97
N ASP A 110 7.29 -4.28 20.30
CA ASP A 110 6.53 -3.15 20.86
C ASP A 110 5.64 -3.57 22.05
N GLU A 111 4.96 -4.71 21.95
CA GLU A 111 4.08 -5.26 23.00
C GLU A 111 4.81 -6.13 24.05
N GLY A 112 6.12 -6.37 23.88
CA GLY A 112 6.92 -7.20 24.79
C GLY A 112 6.53 -8.70 24.79
N LEU A 113 6.08 -9.24 23.65
CA LEU A 113 5.60 -10.62 23.56
C LEU A 113 6.75 -11.64 23.56
N PRO A 114 6.70 -12.71 24.38
CA PRO A 114 7.71 -13.75 24.37
C PRO A 114 7.79 -14.48 23.02
N PHE A 115 9.00 -14.66 22.47
CA PHE A 115 9.20 -15.36 21.20
C PHE A 115 8.64 -16.79 21.17
N ASN A 116 8.53 -17.46 22.32
CA ASN A 116 7.94 -18.79 22.38
C ASN A 116 6.45 -18.83 21.95
N CYS A 117 5.76 -17.68 21.86
CA CYS A 117 4.38 -17.59 21.38
C CYS A 117 4.19 -18.18 19.97
N VAL A 118 5.18 -18.08 19.07
CA VAL A 118 5.07 -18.64 17.70
C VAL A 118 5.21 -20.16 17.63
N ASN A 119 5.81 -20.78 18.65
CA ASN A 119 6.01 -22.24 18.71
C ASN A 119 4.76 -23.01 19.16
N ASN A 120 3.69 -22.31 19.54
CA ASN A 120 2.47 -22.94 20.01
C ASN A 120 1.69 -23.57 18.86
N LYS A 121 1.21 -24.82 19.03
CA LYS A 121 0.38 -25.54 18.04
C LYS A 121 -0.94 -24.84 17.66
N THR A 122 -1.35 -23.84 18.45
CA THR A 122 -2.50 -22.98 18.18
C THR A 122 -2.17 -21.79 17.27
N PHE A 123 -0.89 -21.38 17.18
CA PHE A 123 -0.45 -20.25 16.36
C PHE A 123 -0.65 -20.53 14.86
N ASP A 124 -0.27 -21.73 14.39
CA ASP A 124 -0.53 -22.14 12.99
C ASP A 124 -2.01 -22.11 12.65
N LYS A 125 -2.88 -22.55 13.58
CA LYS A 125 -4.35 -22.50 13.41
C LYS A 125 -4.86 -21.06 13.35
N PHE A 126 -4.32 -20.17 14.19
CA PHE A 126 -4.65 -18.75 14.20
C PHE A 126 -4.24 -18.07 12.88
N ILE A 127 -3.00 -18.26 12.42
CA ILE A 127 -2.52 -17.72 11.14
C ILE A 127 -3.34 -18.28 9.97
N GLY A 128 -3.69 -19.57 10.00
CA GLY A 128 -4.59 -20.18 9.02
C GLY A 128 -5.99 -19.53 9.00
N ALA A 129 -6.59 -19.28 10.15
CA ALA A 129 -7.90 -18.62 10.26
C ALA A 129 -7.88 -17.16 9.80
N VAL A 130 -6.83 -16.40 10.15
CA VAL A 130 -6.62 -15.02 9.66
C VAL A 130 -6.43 -15.01 8.15
N GLY A 131 -5.63 -15.94 7.61
CA GLY A 131 -5.43 -16.10 6.17
C GLY A 131 -6.70 -16.48 5.40
N GLN A 132 -7.56 -17.32 5.99
CA GLN A 132 -8.87 -17.70 5.43
C GLN A 132 -9.88 -16.56 5.43
N TYR A 133 -9.86 -15.68 6.44
CA TYR A 133 -10.67 -14.46 6.43
C TYR A 133 -10.18 -13.49 5.33
N GLY A 134 -8.86 -13.37 5.19
CA GLY A 134 -8.22 -12.56 4.17
C GLY A 134 -8.14 -11.06 4.51
N GLN A 135 -7.84 -10.26 3.49
CA GLN A 135 -7.59 -8.83 3.65
C GLN A 135 -8.90 -8.07 3.96
N GLY A 136 -8.88 -7.27 5.03
CA GLY A 136 -10.06 -6.55 5.52
C GLY A 136 -10.57 -7.02 6.89
N MET A 137 -9.97 -8.06 7.48
CA MET A 137 -10.18 -8.40 8.88
C MET A 137 -9.86 -7.17 9.76
N LYS A 138 -10.83 -6.74 10.57
CA LYS A 138 -10.57 -5.75 11.61
C LYS A 138 -9.83 -6.44 12.77
N PRO A 139 -8.81 -5.81 13.36
CA PRO A 139 -8.18 -6.33 14.57
C PRO A 139 -9.24 -6.58 15.66
N PRO A 140 -9.21 -7.73 16.37
CA PRO A 140 -10.13 -8.01 17.45
C PRO A 140 -10.09 -6.94 18.54
N SER A 141 -11.26 -6.54 19.04
CA SER A 141 -11.37 -5.65 20.19
C SER A 141 -10.90 -6.35 21.47
N TYR A 142 -10.31 -5.59 22.38
CA TYR A 142 -9.98 -6.04 23.74
C TYR A 142 -11.16 -6.78 24.42
N HIS A 143 -12.39 -6.30 24.20
CA HIS A 143 -13.60 -6.92 24.76
C HIS A 143 -13.93 -8.28 24.13
N GLU A 144 -13.68 -8.45 22.83
CA GLU A 144 -13.92 -9.73 22.15
C GLU A 144 -12.92 -10.78 22.66
N VAL A 145 -11.63 -10.44 22.66
CA VAL A 145 -10.56 -11.33 23.14
C VAL A 145 -10.74 -11.69 24.62
N ARG A 146 -11.03 -10.71 25.49
CA ARG A 146 -11.13 -10.94 26.93
C ARG A 146 -12.46 -11.54 27.39
N VAL A 147 -13.60 -11.19 26.78
CA VAL A 147 -14.92 -11.48 27.36
C VAL A 147 -15.70 -12.53 26.57
N THR A 148 -15.54 -12.63 25.25
CA THR A 148 -16.37 -13.53 24.42
C THR A 148 -15.69 -14.86 24.12
N LEU A 149 -14.37 -14.92 24.08
CA LEU A 149 -13.60 -16.16 23.89
C LEU A 149 -13.52 -17.03 25.15
N LEU A 150 -13.28 -16.43 26.33
CA LEU A 150 -13.23 -17.18 27.61
C LEU A 150 -14.56 -17.87 28.00
N LYS A 151 -15.68 -17.52 27.35
CA LYS A 151 -17.01 -18.12 27.59
C LYS A 151 -17.40 -19.21 26.58
N LYS A 152 -16.54 -19.51 25.59
CA LYS A 152 -16.78 -20.52 24.55
C LYS A 152 -15.88 -21.75 24.67
N GLU A 153 -14.84 -21.68 25.51
CA GLU A 153 -13.91 -22.76 25.83
C GLU A 153 -14.21 -23.38 27.22
N LEU A 154 -15.42 -23.14 27.75
CA LEU A 154 -16.03 -23.75 28.95
C LEU A 154 -17.38 -24.36 28.56
#